data_AF-A0A6N2D901-F1
#
_entry.id   AF-A0A6N2D901-F1
#
_cell.length_a   1.000
_cell.length_b   1.000
_cell.length_c   1.000
_cell.angle_alpha   90.00
_cell.angle_beta   90.00
_cell.angle_gamma   90.00
#
_symmetry.space_group_name_H-M   'P 1'
#
loop_
_entity.id
_entity.type
_entity.pdbx_description
1 polymer ?
#
loop_
_entity_poly.entity_id
_entity_poly.type
_entity_poly.pdbx_seq_one_letter_code
_entity_poly.pdbx_strand_id
1 'polypeptide(L)'
;MGEFPPQHRAHPDTRGVSSPKDSPEGCPHERARAHEDALLHDPRARRAAGRFYTPPPIARHLANLLLAPPAPDLPLVDPACGAGDLLLGAVHHLLPDPTSAPLDARRKLAGRLHGIDTDRDAIAIARERLRLALDLPPADADLLPLRVADGLSETLPQPAHVLLNPPFGNAIRSETARSARTTAALRERFPVSTTGAFDRAWVFVERAHQLADNRGRIALLLPRAFAASPSAAALHDLLGRTHHLLSLEPLPPGSFRHTDVATLLAILTPRQPRHPAPEPWARHL
;
A
#
# COMPACT_ATOMS: atom_id res chain seq x y z
N MET A 1 -18.92 25.87 -68.49
CA MET A 1 -19.67 25.71 -67.24
C MET A 1 -19.41 24.30 -66.74
N GLY A 2 -18.40 24.15 -65.89
CA GLY A 2 -18.11 22.89 -65.23
C GLY A 2 -18.32 23.09 -63.74
N GLU A 3 -18.99 22.13 -63.09
CA GLU A 3 -18.79 21.74 -61.70
C GLU A 3 -19.69 20.54 -61.36
N PHE A 4 -19.06 19.50 -60.81
CA PHE A 4 -19.64 18.36 -60.10
C PHE A 4 -18.79 18.20 -58.82
N PRO A 5 -19.28 17.53 -57.76
CA PRO A 5 -20.42 17.81 -56.87
C PRO A 5 -19.89 17.98 -55.42
N PRO A 6 -20.73 17.86 -54.37
CA PRO A 6 -20.26 17.02 -53.27
C PRO A 6 -21.27 16.00 -52.74
N GLN A 7 -20.67 14.90 -52.31
CA GLN A 7 -21.26 13.69 -51.79
C GLN A 7 -21.52 13.87 -50.29
N HIS A 8 -22.77 13.71 -49.84
CA HIS A 8 -23.08 13.62 -48.41
C HIS A 8 -22.72 12.21 -47.91
N ARG A 9 -21.57 12.09 -47.23
CA ARG A 9 -21.29 10.97 -46.32
C ARG A 9 -21.81 11.33 -44.93
N ALA A 10 -22.82 10.60 -44.47
CA ALA A 10 -23.25 10.64 -43.09
C ALA A 10 -22.17 10.01 -42.20
N HIS A 11 -21.66 10.78 -41.23
CA HIS A 11 -20.87 10.26 -40.12
C HIS A 11 -21.80 9.52 -39.16
N PRO A 12 -21.48 8.28 -38.74
CA PRO A 12 -22.20 7.64 -37.65
C PRO A 12 -21.74 8.26 -36.32
N ASP A 13 -22.63 9.07 -35.77
CA ASP A 13 -22.98 9.23 -34.36
C ASP A 13 -22.02 8.55 -33.36
N THR A 14 -21.07 9.34 -32.84
CA THR A 14 -20.24 8.98 -31.68
C THR A 14 -21.13 8.98 -30.44
N ARG A 15 -21.76 7.83 -30.17
CA ARG A 15 -22.42 7.58 -28.89
C ARG A 15 -21.43 7.82 -27.75
N GLY A 16 -21.80 8.78 -26.90
CA GLY A 16 -21.00 9.25 -25.78
C GLY A 16 -20.56 8.11 -24.88
N VAL A 17 -19.26 8.06 -24.64
CA VAL A 17 -18.70 7.36 -23.48
C VAL A 17 -19.19 8.13 -22.26
N SER A 18 -20.12 7.54 -21.51
CA SER A 18 -20.59 8.07 -20.22
C SER A 18 -19.40 8.37 -19.33
N SER A 19 -19.39 9.56 -18.72
CA SER A 19 -18.29 9.94 -17.83
C SER A 19 -18.34 9.09 -16.55
N PRO A 20 -17.23 8.89 -15.83
CA PRO A 20 -17.20 8.13 -14.56
C PRO A 20 -18.13 8.65 -13.45
N LYS A 21 -18.78 9.81 -13.66
CA LYS A 21 -19.81 10.38 -12.79
C LYS A 21 -21.18 9.71 -12.95
N ASP A 22 -21.40 8.96 -14.03
CA ASP A 22 -22.72 8.42 -14.40
C ASP A 22 -22.94 6.97 -13.96
N SER A 23 -22.04 6.40 -13.13
CA SER A 23 -22.28 5.07 -12.54
C SER A 23 -23.35 5.16 -11.44
N PRO A 24 -24.31 4.22 -11.38
CA PRO A 24 -25.35 4.21 -10.35
C PRO A 24 -24.79 4.01 -8.92
N GLU A 25 -23.51 3.69 -8.78
CA GLU A 25 -22.81 3.42 -7.52
C GLU A 25 -21.84 4.56 -7.08
N GLY A 26 -21.70 5.63 -7.86
CA GLY A 26 -20.80 6.77 -7.56
C GLY A 26 -19.34 6.56 -7.98
N CYS A 27 -18.52 7.61 -7.85
CA CYS A 27 -17.10 7.58 -8.24
C CYS A 27 -16.30 6.65 -7.31
N PRO A 28 -15.31 5.88 -7.78
CA PRO A 28 -14.53 4.95 -6.93
C PRO A 28 -13.82 5.61 -5.74
N HIS A 29 -13.47 6.90 -5.84
CA HIS A 29 -12.95 7.66 -4.71
C HIS A 29 -14.00 7.97 -3.64
N GLU A 30 -15.25 8.14 -4.04
CA GLU A 30 -16.38 8.34 -3.12
C GLU A 30 -16.78 7.02 -2.48
N ARG A 31 -16.76 5.92 -3.25
CA ARG A 31 -16.97 4.57 -2.73
C ARG A 31 -15.89 4.15 -1.74
N ALA A 32 -14.62 4.49 -1.97
CA ALA A 32 -13.55 4.29 -0.99
C ALA A 32 -13.88 4.99 0.34
N ARG A 33 -14.23 6.28 0.27
CA ARG A 33 -14.60 7.07 1.45
C ARG A 33 -15.83 6.51 2.16
N ALA A 34 -16.87 6.13 1.41
CA ALA A 34 -18.08 5.54 1.98
C ALA A 34 -17.80 4.20 2.66
N HIS A 35 -16.93 3.37 2.07
CA HIS A 35 -16.46 2.12 2.66
C HIS A 35 -15.69 2.36 3.97
N GLU A 36 -14.79 3.34 3.97
CA GLU A 36 -14.07 3.77 5.17
C GLU A 36 -15.02 4.23 6.27
N ASP A 37 -15.95 5.14 5.95
CA ASP A 37 -16.93 5.65 6.90
C ASP A 37 -17.77 4.49 7.46
N ALA A 38 -18.20 3.54 6.63
CA ALA A 38 -18.96 2.37 7.09
C ALA A 38 -18.18 1.51 8.09
N LEU A 39 -16.90 1.22 7.82
CA LEU A 39 -16.03 0.45 8.72
C LEU A 39 -15.78 1.16 10.07
N LEU A 40 -15.78 2.48 10.08
CA LEU A 40 -15.59 3.29 11.30
C LEU A 40 -16.84 3.35 12.18
N HIS A 41 -18.04 3.29 11.57
CA HIS A 41 -19.31 3.37 12.28
C HIS A 41 -19.82 2.02 12.81
N ASP A 42 -19.24 0.89 12.38
CA ASP A 42 -19.52 -0.43 12.97
C ASP A 42 -18.60 -0.70 14.19
N PRO A 43 -19.12 -0.81 15.43
CA PRO A 43 -18.33 -1.08 16.64
C PRO A 43 -17.54 -2.40 16.62
N ARG A 44 -18.02 -3.41 15.88
CA ARG A 44 -17.30 -4.69 15.68
C ARG A 44 -16.17 -4.50 14.68
N ALA A 45 -16.42 -3.75 13.60
CA ALA A 45 -15.40 -3.34 12.66
C ALA A 45 -14.36 -2.42 13.30
N ARG A 46 -14.70 -1.50 14.23
CA ARG A 46 -13.70 -0.67 14.94
C ARG A 46 -12.71 -1.48 15.78
N ARG A 47 -13.16 -2.54 16.45
CA ARG A 47 -12.32 -3.41 17.31
C ARG A 47 -11.47 -4.40 16.49
N ALA A 48 -11.97 -4.85 15.34
CA ALA A 48 -11.21 -5.69 14.40
C ALA A 48 -10.31 -4.86 13.46
N ALA A 49 -10.76 -3.63 13.21
CA ALA A 49 -10.27 -2.54 12.39
C ALA A 49 -8.76 -2.41 12.43
N GLY A 50 -8.26 -1.56 13.33
CA GLY A 50 -6.88 -1.08 13.24
C GLY A 50 -6.50 -0.43 11.89
N ARG A 51 -7.41 -0.45 10.90
CA ARG A 51 -7.22 -0.05 9.51
C ARG A 51 -7.49 1.44 9.45
N PHE A 52 -6.42 2.18 9.23
CA PHE A 52 -6.51 3.62 8.98
C PHE A 52 -6.23 3.83 7.50
N TYR A 53 -7.12 4.55 6.83
CA TYR A 53 -6.92 4.92 5.44
C TYR A 53 -5.82 5.97 5.31
N THR A 54 -4.99 5.87 4.28
CA THR A 54 -3.90 6.83 4.05
C THR A 54 -4.41 7.99 3.18
N PRO A 55 -4.43 9.23 3.68
CA PRO A 55 -4.82 10.38 2.87
C PRO A 55 -3.96 10.53 1.61
N PRO A 56 -4.53 10.94 0.46
CA PRO A 56 -3.80 11.02 -0.80
C PRO A 56 -2.51 11.85 -0.76
N PRO A 57 -2.43 13.00 -0.06
CA PRO A 57 -1.17 13.74 0.06
C PRO A 57 -0.07 12.94 0.76
N ILE A 58 -0.42 12.18 1.81
CA ILE A 58 0.53 11.35 2.56
C ILE A 58 0.97 10.15 1.72
N ALA A 59 0.03 9.48 1.03
CA ALA A 59 0.36 8.37 0.15
C ALA A 59 1.32 8.77 -0.98
N ARG A 60 1.07 9.94 -1.60
CA ARG A 60 1.97 10.51 -2.62
C ARG A 60 3.33 10.88 -2.06
N HIS A 61 3.37 11.52 -0.89
CA HIS A 61 4.63 11.89 -0.23
C HIS A 61 5.48 10.65 0.08
N LEU A 62 4.87 9.62 0.67
CA LEU A 62 5.53 8.35 0.99
C LEU A 62 6.06 7.67 -0.28
N ALA A 63 5.26 7.61 -1.36
CA ALA A 63 5.70 7.07 -2.64
C ALA A 63 6.85 7.88 -3.27
N ASN A 64 6.77 9.21 -3.21
CA ASN A 64 7.83 10.09 -3.70
C ASN A 64 9.15 9.83 -2.98
N LEU A 65 9.16 9.78 -1.64
CA LEU A 65 10.39 9.51 -0.90
C LEU A 65 10.97 8.10 -1.20
N LEU A 66 10.10 7.11 -1.38
CA LEU A 66 10.51 5.75 -1.71
C LEU A 66 11.16 5.63 -3.09
N LEU A 67 10.66 6.40 -4.07
CA LEU A 67 10.97 6.23 -5.50
C LEU A 67 11.84 7.34 -6.10
N ALA A 68 11.98 8.50 -5.44
CA ALA A 68 12.69 9.68 -5.95
C ALA A 68 14.17 9.46 -6.28
N PRO A 69 15.01 8.82 -5.43
CA PRO A 69 16.26 8.28 -5.96
C PRO A 69 15.85 7.13 -6.90
N PRO A 70 16.24 7.09 -8.18
CA PRO A 70 15.79 6.05 -9.10
C PRO A 70 15.90 4.66 -8.46
N ALA A 71 14.76 4.01 -8.29
CA ALA A 71 14.67 2.69 -7.65
C ALA A 71 14.89 1.61 -8.72
N PRO A 72 15.48 0.45 -8.38
CA PRO A 72 15.55 -0.69 -9.28
C PRO A 72 14.15 -1.10 -9.81
N ASP A 73 14.09 -1.71 -11.00
CA ASP A 73 12.83 -2.17 -11.61
C ASP A 73 12.31 -3.43 -10.87
N LEU A 74 11.81 -3.24 -9.65
CA LEU A 74 11.21 -4.28 -8.81
C LEU A 74 9.69 -4.12 -8.73
N PRO A 75 8.95 -5.20 -8.40
CA PRO A 75 7.54 -5.13 -8.04
C PRO A 75 7.30 -4.16 -6.87
N LEU A 76 6.14 -3.50 -6.87
CA LEU A 76 5.63 -2.70 -5.76
C LEU A 76 4.57 -3.52 -5.04
N VAL A 77 4.79 -3.77 -3.76
CA VAL A 77 3.95 -4.65 -2.96
C VAL A 77 3.39 -3.89 -1.76
N ASP A 78 2.09 -4.02 -1.54
CA ASP A 78 1.43 -3.64 -0.30
C ASP A 78 0.66 -4.86 0.27
N PRO A 79 1.16 -5.50 1.36
CA PRO A 79 0.54 -6.69 1.92
C PRO A 79 -0.71 -6.40 2.79
N ALA A 80 -1.11 -5.14 2.93
CA ALA A 80 -2.31 -4.72 3.64
C ALA A 80 -2.95 -3.51 2.95
N CYS A 81 -3.23 -3.65 1.64
CA CYS A 81 -3.40 -2.51 0.75
C CYS A 81 -4.71 -1.73 0.92
N GLY A 82 -5.70 -2.29 1.63
CA GLY A 82 -7.03 -1.72 1.73
C GLY A 82 -7.59 -1.33 0.35
N ALA A 83 -8.09 -0.10 0.25
CA ALA A 83 -8.62 0.47 -1.00
C ALA A 83 -7.54 0.99 -1.97
N GLY A 84 -6.26 0.65 -1.74
CA GLY A 84 -5.15 0.83 -2.68
C GLY A 84 -4.43 2.19 -2.61
N ASP A 85 -4.50 2.92 -1.51
CA ASP A 85 -4.02 4.31 -1.44
C ASP A 85 -2.53 4.48 -1.66
N LEU A 86 -1.73 3.61 -1.03
CA LEU A 86 -0.29 3.67 -1.18
C LEU A 86 0.14 3.29 -2.61
N LEU A 87 -0.49 2.25 -3.17
CA LEU A 87 -0.28 1.85 -4.57
C LEU A 87 -0.69 2.97 -5.54
N LEU A 88 -1.80 3.67 -5.25
CA LEU A 88 -2.23 4.82 -6.04
C LEU A 88 -1.25 5.99 -5.94
N GLY A 89 -0.68 6.22 -4.75
CA GLY A 89 0.44 7.15 -4.55
C GLY A 89 1.62 6.82 -5.46
N ALA A 90 1.98 5.54 -5.57
CA ALA A 90 3.05 5.08 -6.46
C ALA A 90 2.72 5.25 -7.95
N VAL A 91 1.48 4.98 -8.37
CA VAL A 91 1.00 5.26 -9.74
C VAL A 91 1.18 6.73 -10.08
N HIS A 92 0.73 7.63 -9.21
CA HIS A 92 0.85 9.07 -9.43
C HIS A 92 2.30 9.56 -9.53
N HIS A 93 3.24 8.91 -8.83
CA HIS A 93 4.65 9.21 -8.93
C HIS A 93 5.26 8.72 -10.25
N LEU A 94 5.00 7.46 -10.60
CA LEU A 94 5.62 6.79 -11.75
C LEU A 94 4.99 7.17 -13.08
N LEU A 95 3.73 7.61 -13.06
CA LEU A 95 2.95 7.94 -14.24
C LEU A 95 2.07 9.17 -13.99
N PRO A 96 2.67 10.37 -13.91
CA PRO A 96 1.94 11.61 -13.58
C PRO A 96 0.92 11.99 -14.66
N ASP A 97 1.17 11.62 -15.92
CA ASP A 97 0.21 11.74 -17.03
C ASP A 97 -0.01 10.37 -17.71
N PRO A 98 -0.99 9.59 -17.23
CA PRO A 98 -1.29 8.27 -17.79
C PRO A 98 -1.88 8.34 -19.21
N THR A 99 -2.56 9.44 -19.57
CA THR A 99 -3.22 9.58 -20.88
C THR A 99 -2.24 9.80 -22.01
N SER A 100 -1.11 10.46 -21.72
CA SER A 100 -0.01 10.64 -22.66
C SER A 100 0.93 9.43 -22.73
N ALA A 101 0.79 8.46 -21.82
CA ALA A 101 1.65 7.29 -21.79
C ALA A 101 1.18 6.17 -22.75
N PRO A 102 2.12 5.49 -23.45
CA PRO A 102 1.78 4.31 -24.25
C PRO A 102 1.04 3.26 -23.42
N LEU A 103 0.03 2.61 -24.00
CA LEU A 103 -0.78 1.60 -23.31
C LEU A 103 0.08 0.46 -22.72
N ASP A 104 1.13 0.04 -23.42
CA ASP A 104 2.03 -0.99 -22.92
C ASP A 104 2.82 -0.56 -21.69
N ALA A 105 3.17 0.72 -21.57
CA ALA A 105 3.81 1.25 -20.36
C ALA A 105 2.85 1.23 -19.16
N ARG A 106 1.58 1.60 -19.38
CA ARG A 106 0.51 1.50 -18.38
C ARG A 106 0.28 0.06 -17.93
N ARG A 107 0.19 -0.87 -18.88
CA ARG A 107 0.05 -2.32 -18.62
C ARG A 107 1.25 -2.90 -17.88
N LYS A 108 2.47 -2.51 -18.26
CA LYS A 108 3.69 -2.91 -17.55
C LYS A 108 3.68 -2.43 -16.11
N LEU A 109 3.27 -1.18 -15.86
CA LEU A 109 3.13 -0.67 -14.50
C LEU A 109 2.04 -1.42 -13.73
N ALA A 110 0.87 -1.67 -14.35
CA ALA A 110 -0.23 -2.44 -13.74
C ALA A 110 0.23 -3.81 -13.20
N GLY A 111 0.96 -4.57 -14.03
CA GLY A 111 1.49 -5.88 -13.66
C GLY A 111 2.54 -5.87 -12.54
N ARG A 112 3.06 -4.69 -12.17
CA ARG A 112 4.01 -4.51 -11.06
C ARG A 112 3.35 -4.12 -9.74
N LEU A 113 2.06 -3.81 -9.70
CA LEU A 113 1.35 -3.31 -8.51
C LEU A 113 0.64 -4.45 -7.79
N HIS A 114 1.26 -5.01 -6.77
CA HIS A 114 0.71 -6.12 -5.98
C HIS A 114 0.08 -5.58 -4.69
N GLY A 115 -1.19 -5.95 -4.46
CA GLY A 115 -1.95 -5.53 -3.28
C GLY A 115 -2.72 -6.70 -2.69
N ILE A 116 -2.56 -6.92 -1.39
CA ILE A 116 -3.29 -7.94 -0.64
C ILE A 116 -4.07 -7.28 0.48
N ASP A 117 -5.34 -7.66 0.64
CA ASP A 117 -6.12 -7.32 1.81
C ASP A 117 -7.14 -8.44 2.07
N THR A 118 -7.57 -8.61 3.32
CA THR A 118 -8.63 -9.59 3.64
C THR A 118 -10.03 -9.05 3.37
N ASP A 119 -10.17 -7.74 3.15
CA ASP A 119 -11.42 -7.10 2.81
C ASP A 119 -11.70 -7.15 1.29
N ARG A 120 -12.77 -7.87 0.93
CA ARG A 120 -13.19 -8.07 -0.46
C ARG A 120 -13.59 -6.76 -1.14
N ASP A 121 -14.32 -5.91 -0.43
CA ASP A 121 -14.86 -4.67 -0.99
C ASP A 121 -13.74 -3.66 -1.18
N ALA A 122 -12.81 -3.60 -0.22
CA ALA A 122 -11.59 -2.79 -0.35
C ALA A 122 -10.76 -3.19 -1.59
N ILE A 123 -10.57 -4.49 -1.83
CA ILE A 123 -9.86 -4.97 -3.04
C ILE A 123 -10.62 -4.65 -4.33
N ALA A 124 -11.95 -4.75 -4.34
CA ALA A 124 -12.75 -4.37 -5.50
C ALA A 124 -12.61 -2.87 -5.82
N ILE A 125 -12.68 -2.02 -4.80
CA ILE A 125 -12.48 -0.57 -4.90
C ILE A 125 -11.05 -0.25 -5.36
N ALA A 126 -10.04 -0.90 -4.77
CA ALA A 126 -8.63 -0.72 -5.15
C ALA A 126 -8.39 -1.02 -6.63
N ARG A 127 -8.96 -2.13 -7.14
CA ARG A 127 -8.83 -2.53 -8.55
C ARG A 127 -9.38 -1.47 -9.47
N GLU A 128 -10.56 -0.95 -9.18
CA GLU A 128 -11.19 0.06 -10.03
C GLU A 128 -10.43 1.39 -9.98
N ARG A 129 -10.03 1.83 -8.78
CA ARG A 129 -9.24 3.06 -8.59
C ARG A 129 -7.92 3.01 -9.34
N LEU A 130 -7.16 1.92 -9.21
CA LEU A 130 -5.87 1.75 -9.88
C LEU A 130 -6.05 1.62 -11.40
N ARG A 131 -7.08 0.90 -11.87
CA ARG A 131 -7.40 0.79 -13.30
C ARG A 131 -7.67 2.17 -13.90
N LEU A 132 -8.49 2.98 -13.24
CA LEU A 132 -8.81 4.35 -13.70
C LEU A 132 -7.59 5.27 -13.63
N ALA A 133 -6.80 5.20 -12.56
CA ALA A 133 -5.59 6.01 -12.42
C ALA A 133 -4.50 5.68 -13.45
N LEU A 134 -4.48 4.44 -13.94
CA LEU A 134 -3.61 4.00 -15.03
C LEU A 134 -4.26 4.19 -16.40
N ASP A 135 -5.49 4.72 -16.49
CA ASP A 135 -6.27 4.82 -17.73
C ASP A 135 -6.34 3.49 -18.49
N LEU A 136 -6.50 2.36 -17.79
CA LEU A 136 -6.56 1.03 -18.42
C LEU A 136 -7.98 0.74 -18.94
N PRO A 137 -8.12 0.08 -20.10
CA PRO A 137 -9.42 -0.38 -20.56
C PRO A 137 -10.00 -1.43 -19.58
N PRO A 138 -11.33 -1.58 -19.48
CA PRO A 138 -11.95 -2.55 -18.57
C PRO A 138 -11.45 -3.99 -18.71
N ALA A 139 -11.12 -4.42 -19.94
CA ALA A 139 -10.58 -5.75 -20.22
C ALA A 139 -9.21 -6.02 -19.57
N ASP A 140 -8.48 -4.98 -19.19
CA ASP A 140 -7.15 -5.08 -18.59
C ASP A 140 -7.20 -5.05 -17.04
N ALA A 141 -8.39 -5.09 -16.43
CA ALA A 141 -8.53 -5.04 -14.97
C ALA A 141 -7.79 -6.18 -14.25
N ASP A 142 -7.68 -7.34 -14.89
CA ASP A 142 -7.01 -8.53 -14.35
C ASP A 142 -5.46 -8.45 -14.44
N LEU A 143 -4.91 -7.44 -15.12
CA LEU A 143 -3.46 -7.18 -15.09
C LEU A 143 -2.98 -6.68 -13.73
N LEU A 144 -3.88 -6.17 -12.88
CA LEU A 144 -3.57 -5.71 -11.53
C LEU A 144 -3.59 -6.91 -10.56
N PRO A 145 -2.43 -7.36 -10.03
CA PRO A 145 -2.35 -8.52 -9.13
C PRO A 145 -2.83 -8.17 -7.71
N LEU A 146 -4.11 -7.82 -7.59
CA LEU A 146 -4.81 -7.52 -6.33
C LEU A 146 -5.64 -8.74 -5.88
N ARG A 147 -5.46 -9.19 -4.64
CA ARG A 147 -6.11 -10.42 -4.15
C ARG A 147 -6.71 -10.26 -2.76
N VAL A 148 -7.85 -10.93 -2.56
CA VAL A 148 -8.46 -11.09 -1.25
C VAL A 148 -7.78 -12.25 -0.52
N ALA A 149 -6.85 -11.97 0.37
CA ALA A 149 -6.06 -12.96 1.11
C ALA A 149 -5.46 -12.36 2.40
N ASP A 150 -4.87 -13.20 3.26
CA ASP A 150 -4.05 -12.69 4.39
C ASP A 150 -2.62 -12.45 3.91
N GLY A 151 -2.21 -11.18 3.84
CA GLY A 151 -0.87 -10.76 3.39
C GLY A 151 0.30 -11.23 4.26
N LEU A 152 0.03 -11.69 5.49
CA LEU A 152 1.03 -12.38 6.31
C LEU A 152 1.27 -13.81 5.84
N SER A 153 0.31 -14.42 5.13
CA SER A 153 0.38 -15.80 4.67
C SER A 153 0.66 -15.94 3.17
N GLU A 154 0.16 -15.02 2.36
CA GLU A 154 0.14 -15.10 0.90
C GLU A 154 1.54 -15.09 0.27
N THR A 155 1.70 -15.80 -0.86
CA THR A 155 2.92 -15.78 -1.67
C THR A 155 2.94 -14.53 -2.55
N LEU A 156 3.93 -13.68 -2.33
CA LEU A 156 4.12 -12.40 -3.01
C LEU A 156 5.52 -12.36 -3.65
N PRO A 157 5.71 -11.54 -4.70
CA PRO A 157 7.00 -11.47 -5.38
C PRO A 157 8.10 -10.92 -4.46
N GLN A 158 9.31 -11.44 -4.65
CA GLN A 158 10.52 -11.04 -3.93
C GLN A 158 11.69 -11.07 -4.93
N PRO A 159 12.62 -10.10 -4.90
CA PRO A 159 12.61 -8.91 -4.05
C PRO A 159 11.57 -7.88 -4.53
N ALA A 160 11.04 -7.07 -3.62
CA ALA A 160 10.04 -6.04 -3.94
C ALA A 160 10.27 -4.72 -3.19
N HIS A 161 9.87 -3.60 -3.79
CA HIS A 161 9.62 -2.38 -3.03
C HIS A 161 8.32 -2.55 -2.25
N VAL A 162 8.34 -2.24 -0.96
CA VAL A 162 7.17 -2.41 -0.09
C VAL A 162 6.64 -1.05 0.35
N LEU A 163 5.35 -0.83 0.17
CA LEU A 163 4.60 0.29 0.71
C LEU A 163 3.64 -0.29 1.75
N LEU A 164 3.63 0.21 2.98
CA LEU A 164 2.85 -0.43 4.04
C LEU A 164 2.28 0.58 5.04
N ASN A 165 0.96 0.52 5.20
CA ASN A 165 0.22 1.07 6.34
C ASN A 165 -0.49 -0.12 7.02
N PRO A 166 0.13 -0.77 8.00
CA PRO A 166 -0.42 -1.99 8.60
C PRO A 166 -1.60 -1.66 9.53
N PRO A 167 -2.47 -2.63 9.83
CA PRO A 167 -3.50 -2.43 10.85
C PRO A 167 -2.87 -2.25 12.25
N PHE A 168 -3.23 -1.19 12.99
CA PHE A 168 -2.71 -0.89 14.33
C PHE A 168 -3.59 -1.40 15.48
N GLY A 169 -3.02 -1.48 16.69
CA GLY A 169 -3.78 -1.54 17.95
C GLY A 169 -4.34 -2.91 18.31
N ASN A 170 -3.96 -3.95 17.57
CA ASN A 170 -4.34 -5.33 17.81
C ASN A 170 -3.20 -6.07 18.50
N ALA A 171 -2.99 -5.80 19.79
CA ALA A 171 -2.06 -6.58 20.59
C ALA A 171 -2.52 -8.04 20.63
N ILE A 172 -1.71 -8.95 20.09
CA ILE A 172 -2.04 -10.37 20.05
C ILE A 172 -1.61 -11.00 21.37
N ARG A 173 -2.59 -11.33 22.23
CA ARG A 173 -2.39 -12.09 23.47
C ARG A 173 -2.82 -13.53 23.26
N SER A 174 -2.02 -14.48 23.74
CA SER A 174 -2.26 -15.92 23.61
C SER A 174 -3.27 -16.41 24.65
N GLU A 175 -4.55 -16.07 24.51
CA GLU A 175 -5.57 -16.38 25.54
C GLU A 175 -6.57 -17.48 25.14
N THR A 176 -6.56 -18.00 23.91
CA THR A 176 -7.44 -19.12 23.48
C THR A 176 -6.70 -20.19 22.68
N ALA A 177 -7.21 -21.43 22.64
CA ALA A 177 -6.60 -22.54 21.89
C ALA A 177 -6.52 -22.30 20.36
N ARG A 178 -7.52 -21.62 19.79
CA ARG A 178 -7.50 -21.19 18.38
C ARG A 178 -6.49 -20.06 18.15
N SER A 179 -6.42 -19.10 19.07
CA SER A 179 -5.37 -18.07 19.08
C SER A 179 -3.98 -18.68 19.24
N ALA A 180 -3.81 -19.75 20.01
CA ALA A 180 -2.51 -20.40 20.24
C ALA A 180 -1.91 -20.99 18.96
N ARG A 181 -2.71 -21.68 18.11
CA ARG A 181 -2.22 -22.20 16.82
C ARG A 181 -1.87 -21.08 15.85
N THR A 182 -2.72 -20.05 15.76
CA THR A 182 -2.44 -18.88 14.90
C THR A 182 -1.18 -18.15 15.37
N THR A 183 -1.01 -17.97 16.68
CA THR A 183 0.19 -17.37 17.28
C THR A 183 1.44 -18.23 17.05
N ALA A 184 1.33 -19.56 17.10
CA ALA A 184 2.45 -20.46 16.82
C ALA A 184 2.92 -20.34 15.36
N ALA A 185 1.99 -20.34 14.40
CA ALA A 185 2.31 -20.15 12.99
C ALA A 185 2.95 -18.78 12.71
N LEU A 186 2.47 -17.72 13.38
CA LEU A 186 3.10 -16.40 13.30
C LEU A 186 4.52 -16.41 13.88
N ARG A 187 4.73 -17.09 15.01
CA ARG A 187 6.07 -17.20 15.64
C ARG A 187 7.08 -17.96 14.81
N GLU A 188 6.65 -19.00 14.13
CA GLU A 188 7.49 -19.76 13.21
C GLU A 188 7.92 -18.91 12.01
N ARG A 189 6.98 -18.16 11.43
CA ARG A 189 7.21 -17.37 10.21
C ARG A 189 7.84 -16.00 10.46
N PHE A 190 7.61 -15.42 11.63
CA PHE A 190 7.99 -14.06 11.99
C PHE A 190 8.63 -14.00 13.39
N PRO A 191 9.74 -14.73 13.63
CA PRO A 191 10.31 -14.88 14.97
C PRO A 191 10.80 -13.56 15.57
N VAL A 192 11.15 -12.55 14.76
CA VAL A 192 11.71 -11.29 15.25
C VAL A 192 10.63 -10.41 15.88
N SER A 193 9.48 -10.30 15.24
CA SER A 193 8.35 -9.45 15.65
C SER A 193 7.42 -10.11 16.68
N THR A 194 7.56 -11.42 16.93
CA THR A 194 6.63 -12.20 17.76
C THR A 194 7.22 -12.69 19.08
N THR A 195 8.29 -12.05 19.53
CA THR A 195 8.90 -12.32 20.85
C THR A 195 7.98 -11.78 21.96
N GLY A 196 7.53 -12.67 22.86
CA GLY A 196 6.61 -12.29 23.94
C GLY A 196 5.20 -11.91 23.46
N ALA A 197 4.63 -10.86 24.05
CA ALA A 197 3.43 -10.21 23.55
C ALA A 197 3.79 -9.19 22.48
N PHE A 198 3.07 -9.18 21.36
CA PHE A 198 3.42 -8.39 20.19
C PHE A 198 2.20 -7.72 19.54
N ASP A 199 2.46 -6.67 18.77
CA ASP A 199 1.47 -6.01 17.93
C ASP A 199 1.48 -6.63 16.53
N ARG A 200 0.30 -6.84 15.95
CA ARG A 200 0.19 -7.35 14.57
C ARG A 200 0.89 -6.44 13.55
N ALA A 201 0.95 -5.13 13.79
CA ALA A 201 1.67 -4.19 12.95
C ALA A 201 3.16 -4.55 12.81
N TRP A 202 3.80 -5.03 13.88
CA TRP A 202 5.21 -5.45 13.88
C TRP A 202 5.43 -6.67 12.98
N VAL A 203 4.46 -7.59 12.95
CA VAL A 203 4.51 -8.76 12.08
C VAL A 203 4.46 -8.35 10.61
N PHE A 204 3.65 -7.34 10.27
CA PHE A 204 3.64 -6.78 8.92
C PHE A 204 4.94 -6.04 8.57
N VAL A 205 5.59 -5.40 9.53
CA VAL A 205 6.92 -4.80 9.32
C VAL A 205 7.99 -5.87 9.03
N GLU A 206 7.98 -7.00 9.76
CA GLU A 206 8.84 -8.13 9.42
C GLU A 206 8.50 -8.73 8.06
N ARG A 207 7.21 -8.81 7.71
CA ARG A 207 6.77 -9.24 6.38
C ARG A 207 7.30 -8.31 5.29
N ALA A 208 7.27 -7.00 5.49
CA ALA A 208 7.83 -6.04 4.56
C ALA A 208 9.34 -6.24 4.38
N HIS A 209 10.07 -6.53 5.48
CA HIS A 209 11.48 -6.87 5.42
C HIS A 209 11.75 -8.15 4.60
N GLN A 210 10.99 -9.23 4.84
CA GLN A 210 11.10 -10.46 4.06
C GLN A 210 10.85 -10.21 2.57
N LEU A 211 9.80 -9.44 2.22
CA LEU A 211 9.45 -9.15 0.85
C LEU A 211 10.49 -8.29 0.12
N ALA A 212 11.12 -7.36 0.84
CA ALA A 212 12.21 -6.57 0.31
C ALA A 212 13.46 -7.41 0.01
N ASP A 213 13.68 -8.52 0.73
CA ASP A 213 14.78 -9.46 0.50
C ASP A 213 16.14 -8.73 0.35
N ASN A 214 16.37 -7.74 1.23
CA ASN A 214 17.57 -6.90 1.28
C ASN A 214 17.95 -6.19 -0.04
N ARG A 215 17.02 -6.11 -1.00
CA ARG A 215 17.23 -5.49 -2.33
C ARG A 215 16.15 -4.45 -2.64
N GLY A 216 14.97 -4.66 -2.09
CA GLY A 216 13.87 -3.73 -2.08
C GLY A 216 14.05 -2.59 -1.09
N ARG A 217 13.28 -1.54 -1.31
CA ARG A 217 13.13 -0.42 -0.38
C ARG A 217 11.79 -0.55 0.32
N ILE A 218 11.69 -0.06 1.54
CA ILE A 218 10.48 -0.18 2.36
C ILE A 218 10.03 1.21 2.77
N ALA A 219 8.76 1.51 2.55
CA ALA A 219 8.12 2.70 3.07
C ALA A 219 7.00 2.30 4.04
N LEU A 220 7.10 2.79 5.26
CA LEU A 220 6.22 2.42 6.37
C LEU A 220 5.47 3.65 6.87
N LEU A 221 4.18 3.49 7.11
CA LEU A 221 3.35 4.41 7.88
C LEU A 221 2.94 3.68 9.16
N LEU A 222 3.49 4.10 10.31
CA LEU A 222 3.38 3.37 11.58
C LEU A 222 2.89 4.29 12.71
N PRO A 223 2.37 3.73 13.82
CA PRO A 223 2.15 4.50 15.02
C PRO A 223 3.50 5.01 15.53
N ARG A 224 3.53 6.23 16.05
CA ARG A 224 4.75 6.84 16.61
C ARG A 224 5.34 6.00 17.75
N ALA A 225 4.49 5.23 18.44
CA ALA A 225 4.92 4.26 19.45
C ALA A 225 5.92 3.23 18.93
N PHE A 226 5.96 2.93 17.62
CA PHE A 226 6.95 2.02 17.03
C PHE A 226 8.37 2.41 17.42
N ALA A 227 8.72 3.69 17.27
CA ALA A 227 10.09 4.18 17.47
C ALA A 227 10.64 3.93 18.88
N ALA A 228 9.78 3.80 19.89
CA ALA A 228 10.18 3.64 21.29
C ALA A 228 9.65 2.35 21.94
N SER A 229 8.88 1.52 21.23
CA SER A 229 8.24 0.34 21.83
C SER A 229 9.27 -0.75 22.09
N PRO A 230 9.36 -1.30 23.33
CA PRO A 230 10.23 -2.44 23.62
C PRO A 230 9.92 -3.66 22.74
N SER A 231 8.64 -3.87 22.40
CA SER A 231 8.21 -4.97 21.51
C SER A 231 8.70 -4.83 20.06
N ALA A 232 9.17 -3.64 19.66
CA ALA A 232 9.73 -3.37 18.34
C ALA A 232 11.27 -3.44 18.30
N ALA A 233 11.95 -3.56 19.45
CA ALA A 233 13.41 -3.46 19.54
C ALA A 233 14.14 -4.46 18.63
N ALA A 234 13.70 -5.72 18.60
CA ALA A 234 14.31 -6.74 17.75
C ALA A 234 14.13 -6.44 16.24
N LEU A 235 13.01 -5.82 15.86
CA LEU A 235 12.82 -5.33 14.49
C LEU A 235 13.70 -4.14 14.18
N HIS A 236 13.94 -3.26 15.15
CA HIS A 236 14.86 -2.14 14.98
C HIS A 236 16.27 -2.64 14.68
N ASP A 237 16.73 -3.65 15.41
CA ASP A 237 18.04 -4.28 15.18
C ASP A 237 18.10 -5.01 13.83
N LEU A 238 17.03 -5.70 13.43
CA LEU A 238 16.95 -6.36 12.12
C LEU A 238 17.04 -5.34 10.97
N LEU A 239 16.18 -4.32 11.01
CA LEU A 239 16.10 -3.29 9.98
C LEU A 239 17.38 -2.46 9.95
N GLY A 240 17.95 -2.10 11.10
CA GLY A 240 19.21 -1.35 11.19
C GLY A 240 20.40 -2.12 10.59
N ARG A 241 20.45 -3.45 10.72
CA ARG A 241 21.50 -4.30 10.14
C ARG A 241 21.38 -4.51 8.64
N THR A 242 20.17 -4.39 8.09
CA THR A 242 19.88 -4.78 6.69
C THR A 242 19.56 -3.58 5.80
N HIS A 243 19.11 -2.47 6.39
CA HIS A 243 18.68 -1.27 5.69
C HIS A 243 19.31 -0.01 6.30
N HIS A 244 19.44 1.03 5.47
CA HIS A 244 19.68 2.40 5.90
C HIS A 244 18.33 3.09 6.09
N LEU A 245 18.14 3.75 7.24
CA LEU A 245 17.02 4.65 7.47
C LEU A 245 17.29 5.95 6.72
N LEU A 246 16.56 6.20 5.63
CA LEU A 246 16.71 7.40 4.80
C LEU A 246 15.90 8.56 5.36
N SER A 247 14.69 8.30 5.85
CA SER A 247 13.81 9.30 6.45
C SER A 247 13.00 8.69 7.58
N LEU A 248 12.79 9.48 8.64
CA LEU A 248 11.87 9.22 9.75
C LEU A 248 11.14 10.52 10.07
N GLU A 249 9.88 10.63 9.63
CA GLU A 249 9.11 11.86 9.69
C GLU A 249 7.86 11.67 10.56
N PRO A 250 7.79 12.25 11.76
CA PRO A 250 6.55 12.34 12.53
C PRO A 250 5.52 13.17 11.76
N LEU A 251 4.29 12.66 11.65
CA LEU A 251 3.19 13.39 11.05
C LEU A 251 2.49 14.30 12.08
N PRO A 252 2.02 15.49 11.69
CA PRO A 252 1.32 16.39 12.59
C PRO A 252 -0.02 15.77 13.05
N PRO A 253 -0.52 16.14 14.25
CA PRO A 253 -1.86 15.76 14.70
C PRO A 253 -2.94 16.12 13.68
N GLY A 254 -4.00 15.31 13.60
CA GLY A 254 -5.09 15.51 12.62
C GLY A 254 -4.74 15.12 11.18
N SER A 255 -3.56 14.55 10.94
CA SER A 255 -3.19 13.99 9.62
C SER A 255 -4.17 12.91 9.15
N PHE A 256 -4.87 12.23 10.06
CA PHE A 256 -5.88 11.23 9.77
C PHE A 256 -7.23 11.70 10.31
N ARG A 257 -8.28 11.60 9.49
CA ARG A 257 -9.60 12.18 9.80
C ARG A 257 -10.31 11.56 11.00
N HIS A 258 -9.98 10.30 11.32
CA HIS A 258 -10.77 9.48 12.25
C HIS A 258 -9.93 8.89 13.38
N THR A 259 -8.73 9.44 13.61
CA THR A 259 -7.86 9.00 14.69
C THR A 259 -6.90 10.10 15.13
N ASP A 260 -6.69 10.18 16.44
CA ASP A 260 -5.66 11.01 17.06
C ASP A 260 -4.34 10.25 17.27
N VAL A 261 -4.22 9.03 16.73
CA VAL A 261 -2.98 8.26 16.78
C VAL A 261 -1.88 9.07 16.09
N ALA A 262 -0.89 9.49 16.87
CA ALA A 262 0.33 10.06 16.32
C ALA A 262 1.03 9.00 15.47
N THR A 263 1.30 9.34 14.22
CA THR A 263 1.92 8.45 13.23
C THR A 263 3.28 8.98 12.79
N LEU A 264 4.13 8.09 12.30
CA LEU A 264 5.39 8.43 11.63
C LEU A 264 5.46 7.75 10.26
N LEU A 265 6.18 8.38 9.35
CA LEU A 265 6.64 7.80 8.09
C LEU A 265 8.08 7.33 8.28
N ALA A 266 8.43 6.16 7.74
CA ALA A 266 9.81 5.69 7.71
C ALA A 266 10.16 5.15 6.31
N ILE A 267 11.29 5.59 5.76
CA ILE A 267 11.82 5.12 4.48
C ILE A 267 13.14 4.39 4.73
N LEU A 268 13.20 3.13 4.30
CA LEU A 268 14.34 2.24 4.47
C LEU A 268 14.85 1.82 3.09
N THR A 269 16.15 1.95 2.87
CA THR A 269 16.83 1.51 1.65
C THR A 269 17.78 0.35 1.97
N PRO A 270 17.97 -0.62 1.08
CA PRO A 270 18.82 -1.77 1.38
C PRO A 270 20.26 -1.33 1.60
N ARG A 271 20.93 -1.92 2.61
CA ARG A 271 22.38 -1.74 2.77
C ARG A 271 23.08 -2.47 1.63
N GLN A 272 24.02 -1.78 0.98
CA GLN A 272 24.95 -2.50 0.11
C GLN A 272 25.80 -3.46 0.96
N PRO A 273 26.19 -4.64 0.45
CA PRO A 273 26.92 -5.67 1.20
C PRO A 273 28.33 -5.27 1.69
N ARG A 274 28.69 -3.97 1.71
CA ARG A 274 30.05 -3.47 1.99
C ARG A 274 30.17 -2.36 3.06
N HIS A 275 29.12 -1.98 3.80
CA HIS A 275 29.24 -0.91 4.82
C HIS A 275 29.04 -1.40 6.27
N PRO A 276 29.86 -0.91 7.24
CA PRO A 276 29.83 -1.35 8.63
C PRO A 276 28.58 -0.84 9.41
N ALA A 277 28.49 -1.32 10.66
CA ALA A 277 27.35 -1.32 11.59
C ALA A 277 26.52 -0.01 11.70
N PRO A 278 25.22 -0.12 12.06
CA PRO A 278 24.30 1.02 12.12
C PRO A 278 24.56 2.05 13.23
N GLU A 279 24.18 3.31 12.98
CA GLU A 279 23.96 4.35 13.98
C GLU A 279 22.59 4.16 14.69
N PRO A 280 22.45 4.47 15.99
CA PRO A 280 21.20 4.27 16.73
C PRO A 280 20.07 5.22 16.29
N TRP A 281 18.84 4.68 16.15
CA TRP A 281 17.66 5.42 15.66
C TRP A 281 17.24 6.60 16.54
N ALA A 282 17.59 6.57 17.83
CA ALA A 282 17.27 7.61 18.81
C ALA A 282 17.92 8.98 18.53
N ARG A 283 18.87 9.07 17.60
CA ARG A 283 19.53 10.34 17.23
C ARG A 283 18.75 11.17 16.19
N HIS A 284 17.66 10.64 15.64
CA HIS A 284 16.86 11.28 14.60
C HIS A 284 15.50 11.81 15.10
N LEU A 285 15.25 11.75 16.42
CA LEU A 285 14.11 12.38 17.10
C LEU A 285 14.53 13.72 17.70
#